data_AF-A0A0B7BSK4-F1
#
_entry.id   AF-A0A0B7BSK4-F1
#
_cell.length_a   1.000
_cell.length_b   1.000
_cell.length_c   1.000
_cell.angle_alpha   90.00
_cell.angle_beta   90.00
_cell.angle_gamma   90.00
#
_symmetry.space_group_name_H-M   'P 1'
#
loop_
_entity.id
_entity.type
_entity.pdbx_description
1 polymer ?
#
loop_
_entity_poly.entity_id
_entity_poly.type
_entity_poly.pdbx_seq_one_letter_code
_entity_poly.pdbx_strand_id
1 'polypeptide(L)' 'MIHKNGLEALNRSLQDIRNNRQLMGGAVVVLAGDFRQTLPIIPRGIMADELKACLKSSHLWRHVQNLKL' A
#
# COMPACT_ATOMS: atom_id res chain seq x y z
N MET A 1 -8.41 6.37 -1.79
CA MET A 1 -7.29 6.89 -0.96
C MET A 1 -6.92 5.88 0.12
N ILE A 2 -5.67 5.38 0.14
CA ILE A 2 -5.13 4.52 1.21
C ILE A 2 -3.72 5.00 1.57
N HIS A 3 -3.43 5.05 2.87
CA HIS A 3 -2.10 5.39 3.39
C HIS A 3 -1.18 4.18 3.27
N LYS A 4 0.11 4.37 2.95
CA LYS A 4 1.07 3.24 2.83
C LYS A 4 1.08 2.29 4.02
N ASN A 5 0.99 2.84 5.23
CA ASN A 5 0.95 2.07 6.48
C ASN A 5 -0.22 1.07 6.50
N GLY A 6 -1.35 1.38 5.84
CA GLY A 6 -2.47 0.47 5.69
C GLY A 6 -2.12 -0.75 4.83
N LEU A 7 -1.44 -0.54 3.70
CA LEU A 7 -0.94 -1.64 2.86
C LEU A 7 0.08 -2.50 3.60
N GLU A 8 0.99 -1.87 4.36
CA GLU A 8 2.02 -2.56 5.13
C GLU A 8 1.45 -3.31 6.34
N ALA A 9 0.42 -2.77 6.98
CA ALA A 9 -0.35 -3.48 8.01
C ALA A 9 -1.08 -4.68 7.40
N LEU A 10 -1.75 -4.50 6.25
CA LEU A 10 -2.44 -5.60 5.56
C LEU A 10 -1.48 -6.75 5.24
N ASN A 11 -0.28 -6.45 4.73
CA ASN A 11 0.73 -7.48 4.47
C ASN A 11 1.08 -8.26 5.74
N ARG A 12 1.37 -7.57 6.85
CA ARG A 12 1.69 -8.21 8.13
C ARG A 12 0.52 -9.05 8.64
N SER A 13 -0.69 -8.50 8.63
CA SER A 13 -1.90 -9.22 9.08
C SER A 13 -2.16 -10.47 8.26
N LEU A 14 -2.00 -10.43 6.93
CA LEU A 14 -2.16 -11.62 6.09
C LEU A 14 -1.08 -12.66 6.34
N GLN A 15 0.15 -12.24 6.60
CA GLN A 15 1.23 -13.16 6.97
C GLN A 15 0.93 -13.87 8.30
N ASP A 16 0.45 -13.13 9.28
CA ASP A 16 0.11 -13.65 10.61
C ASP A 16 -1.09 -14.59 10.55
N ILE A 17 -2.20 -14.16 9.94
CA ILE A 17 -3.45 -14.95 9.85
C ILE A 17 -3.24 -16.25 9.08
N ARG A 18 -2.42 -16.23 8.03
CA ARG A 18 -2.16 -17.41 7.18
C ARG A 18 -0.97 -18.24 7.65
N ASN A 19 -0.27 -17.81 8.70
CA ASN A 19 1.01 -18.38 9.13
C ASN A 19 1.99 -18.58 7.96
N ASN A 20 2.06 -17.59 7.06
CA ASN A 20 2.88 -17.64 5.84
C ASN A 20 3.63 -16.32 5.67
N ARG A 21 4.95 -16.35 5.71
CA ARG A 21 5.79 -15.14 5.61
C ARG A 21 5.98 -14.59 4.20
N GLN A 22 5.39 -15.23 3.18
CA GLN A 22 5.40 -14.69 1.82
C GLN A 22 4.64 -13.35 1.75
N LEU A 23 4.89 -12.58 0.69
CA LEU A 23 4.18 -11.32 0.43
C LEU A 23 2.67 -11.55 0.46
N MET A 24 1.93 -10.69 1.18
CA MET A 24 0.49 -10.80 1.41
C MET A 24 0.04 -12.16 1.95
N GLY A 25 0.88 -12.83 2.73
CA GLY A 25 0.61 -14.19 3.22
C GLY A 25 0.50 -15.24 2.10
N GLY A 26 1.07 -14.95 0.91
CA GLY A 26 0.91 -15.75 -0.30
C GLY A 26 -0.44 -15.56 -0.99
N ALA A 27 -1.14 -14.45 -0.73
CA ALA A 27 -2.41 -14.13 -1.40
C ALA A 27 -2.13 -13.33 -2.67
N VAL A 28 -2.90 -13.59 -3.73
CA VAL A 28 -2.96 -12.67 -4.87
C VAL A 28 -3.78 -11.46 -4.45
N VAL A 29 -3.17 -10.28 -4.53
CA VAL A 29 -3.82 -9.01 -4.20
C VAL A 29 -3.80 -8.11 -5.43
N VAL A 30 -4.97 -7.62 -5.81
CA VAL A 30 -5.12 -6.63 -6.89
C VAL A 30 -5.38 -5.27 -6.25
N LEU A 31 -4.49 -4.32 -6.53
CA LEU A 31 -4.69 -2.92 -6.15
C LEU A 31 -5.47 -2.24 -7.28
N ALA A 32 -6.71 -1.85 -7.00
CA ALA A 32 -7.56 -1.12 -7.93
C ALA A 32 -7.90 0.26 -7.35
N GLY A 33 -7.82 1.30 -8.19
CA GLY A 33 -8.16 2.67 -7.81
C GLY A 33 -7.72 3.68 -8.86
N ASP A 34 -8.26 4.89 -8.79
CA ASP A 34 -7.78 6.01 -9.61
C ASP A 34 -6.62 6.71 -8.87
N PHE A 35 -5.40 6.52 -9.35
CA PHE A 35 -4.20 7.14 -8.78
C PHE A 35 -4.09 8.65 -9.06
N ARG A 36 -5.02 9.22 -9.85
CA ARG A 36 -5.20 10.67 -10.01
C ARG A 36 -6.14 11.28 -8.97
N GLN A 37 -6.67 10.48 -8.04
CA GLN A 37 -7.36 10.99 -6.86
C GLN A 37 -6.40 11.80 -5.97
N THR A 38 -6.97 12.62 -5.08
CA THR A 38 -6.23 13.40 -4.10
C THR A 38 -5.25 12.55 -3.29
N LEU A 39 -4.08 13.12 -2.98
CA LEU A 39 -3.08 12.50 -2.10
C LEU A 39 -3.69 12.17 -0.73
N PRO A 40 -3.11 11.23 0.04
CA PRO A 40 -3.55 10.99 1.41
C PRO A 40 -3.47 12.27 2.24
N ILE A 41 -4.58 12.66 2.85
CA ILE A 41 -4.66 13.85 3.69
C ILE A 41 -3.94 13.57 5.01
N ILE A 42 -2.94 14.41 5.33
CA ILE A 42 -2.23 14.37 6.61
C ILE A 42 -2.59 15.64 7.40
N PRO A 43 -3.42 15.55 8.44
CA PRO A 43 -3.80 16.72 9.22
C PRO A 43 -2.57 17.39 9.83
N ARG A 44 -2.39 18.69 9.55
CA ARG A 44 -1.22 19.49 9.97
C ARG A 44 0.12 18.99 9.40
N GLY A 45 0.11 18.16 8.36
CA GLY A 45 1.30 17.71 7.66
C GLY A 45 1.78 18.73 6.64
N ILE A 46 3.05 18.61 6.25
CA ILE A 46 3.60 19.31 5.09
C ILE A 46 3.48 18.42 3.85
N MET A 47 3.70 18.99 2.66
CA MET A 47 3.66 18.24 1.39
C MET A 47 4.56 16.99 1.40
N ALA A 48 5.70 17.04 2.09
CA ALA A 48 6.59 15.88 2.23
C ALA A 48 5.92 14.72 2.99
N ASP A 49 5.05 15.01 3.97
CA ASP A 49 4.31 13.98 4.72
C ASP A 49 3.25 13.32 3.83
N GLU A 50 2.53 14.12 3.03
CA GLU A 50 1.54 13.62 2.06
C GLU A 50 2.19 12.70 1.02
N LEU A 51 3.35 13.11 0.47
CA LEU A 51 4.12 12.29 -0.45
C LEU A 51 4.59 11.01 0.25
N LYS A 52 5.12 11.09 1.47
CA LYS A 52 5.59 9.93 2.24
C LYS A 52 4.45 8.97 2.61
N ALA A 53 3.22 9.46 2.69
CA ALA A 53 2.01 8.68 2.95
C ALA A 53 1.48 7.91 1.73
N CYS A 54 1.88 8.32 0.52
CA CYS A 54 1.43 7.69 -0.72
C CYS A 54 1.83 6.22 -0.80
N LEU A 55 0.98 5.40 -1.44
CA LEU A 55 1.25 3.99 -1.70
C LEU A 55 2.61 3.75 -2.38
N LYS A 56 2.97 4.62 -3.33
CA LYS A 56 4.25 4.57 -4.05
C LYS A 56 5.47 4.67 -3.14
N SER A 57 5.32 5.25 -1.95
CA SER A 57 6.36 5.38 -0.94
C SER A 57 6.41 4.21 0.05
N SER A 58 5.59 3.17 -0.14
CA SER A 58 5.71 1.92 0.60
C SER A 58 6.89 1.11 0.09
N HIS A 59 7.59 0.44 1.01
CA HIS A 59 8.61 -0.55 0.65
C HIS A 59 8.04 -1.74 -0.13
N LEU A 60 6.72 -1.99 -0.04
CA LEU A 60 6.03 -3.04 -0.79
C LEU A 60 5.77 -2.66 -2.25
N TRP A 61 5.84 -1.37 -2.60
CA TRP A 61 5.54 -0.89 -3.95
C TRP A 61 6.45 -1.52 -5.02
N ARG A 62 7.70 -1.85 -4.66
CA ARG A 62 8.66 -2.54 -5.55
C ARG A 62 8.20 -3.92 -6.03
N HIS A 63 7.22 -4.52 -5.37
CA HIS A 63 6.66 -5.83 -5.71
C HIS A 63 5.35 -5.70 -6.52
N VAL A 64 4.84 -4.49 -6.71
CA VAL A 64 3.63 -4.24 -7.49
C VAL A 64 3.96 -4.32 -8.97
N GLN A 65 3.14 -5.04 -9.73
CA GLN A 65 3.24 -5.14 -11.17
C GLN A 65 2.05 -4.46 -11.82
N ASN A 66 2.29 -3.78 -12.94
CA ASN A 66 1.21 -3.20 -13.73
C ASN A 66 0.50 -4.31 -14.50
N LEU A 67 -0.76 -4.53 -14.17
CA LEU A 67 -1.63 -5.40 -14.96
C LEU A 67 -2.14 -4.60 -16.16
N LYS A 68 -1.80 -5.06 -17.38
CA LYS A 68 -2.42 -4.59 -18.61
C LYS A 68 -3.53 -5.57 -18.97
N LEU A 69 -4.74 -5.05 -19.15
CA LEU A 69 -5.89 -5.80 -19.66
C LEU A 69 -6.02 -5.57 -21.16
#